data_AF-A0A258V787-F1
#
_entry.id   AF-A0A258V787-F1
#
_cell.length_a   1.000
_cell.length_b   1.000
_cell.length_c   1.000
_cell.angle_alpha   90.00
_cell.angle_beta   90.00
_cell.angle_gamma   90.00
#
_symmetry.space_group_name_H-M   'P 1'
#
loop_
_entity.id
_entity.type
_entity.pdbx_description
1 polymer ?
#
loop_
_entity_poly.entity_id
_entity_poly.type
_entity_poly.pdbx_seq_one_letter_code
_entity_poly.pdbx_strand_id
1 'polypeptide(L)'
;MHKLALMTALLFAASPLMAQSYGPSAPTSLSQTQRAELRCAAAFAIVAMEQARGQAMPGWPPLALRGKTFFADTGARVMREAGLSREAVGALLTADVQALQTAPDPDAALSALAGPCVTQLDATVPPLKVPDLGQCAAILDLAYAEVHAREGMSATARDLKTLAMVLADRQRKAITSTGGSSAAADMALAQARAAIEADAAAGGAGANQYEIAHCYDLAKPEAKSHY
;
A
#
# COMPACT_ATOMS: atom_id res chain seq x y z
N MET A 1 23.59 45.35 -66.59
CA MET A 1 24.08 46.44 -65.71
C MET A 1 24.34 45.86 -64.33
N HIS A 2 25.53 46.13 -63.81
CA HIS A 2 26.09 45.63 -62.57
C HIS A 2 25.24 45.99 -61.33
N LYS A 3 25.22 45.12 -60.32
CA LYS A 3 25.72 45.47 -58.97
C LYS A 3 25.80 44.25 -58.04
N LEU A 4 27.04 43.95 -57.69
CA LEU A 4 27.54 43.26 -56.50
C LEU A 4 26.94 43.87 -55.22
N ALA A 5 26.59 43.02 -54.25
CA ALA A 5 26.58 43.34 -52.81
C ALA A 5 26.75 42.03 -52.02
N LEU A 6 28.01 41.66 -51.74
CA LEU A 6 28.73 41.87 -50.48
C LEU A 6 28.41 40.79 -49.43
N MET A 7 29.36 39.85 -49.30
CA MET A 7 29.48 38.86 -48.25
C MET A 7 29.72 39.54 -46.89
N THR A 8 29.04 39.06 -45.85
CA THR A 8 29.51 39.20 -44.46
C THR A 8 29.52 37.81 -43.83
N ALA A 9 30.72 37.23 -43.73
CA ALA A 9 30.95 35.98 -43.03
C ALA A 9 31.08 36.25 -41.52
N LEU A 10 30.14 35.76 -40.72
CA LEU A 10 30.31 35.67 -39.27
C LEU A 10 31.11 34.41 -38.93
N LEU A 11 32.35 34.59 -38.47
CA LEU A 11 33.11 33.53 -37.80
C LEU A 11 32.51 33.26 -36.41
N PHE A 12 31.90 32.10 -36.22
CA PHE A 12 31.60 31.56 -34.90
C PHE A 12 32.86 30.90 -34.33
N ALA A 13 33.40 31.48 -33.25
CA ALA A 13 34.42 30.86 -32.42
C ALA A 13 33.76 29.72 -31.61
N ALA A 14 34.16 28.47 -31.90
CA ALA A 14 33.77 27.32 -31.11
C ALA A 14 34.65 27.23 -29.85
N SER A 15 34.09 27.60 -28.70
CA SER A 15 34.69 27.30 -27.39
C SER A 15 34.44 25.83 -27.06
N PRO A 16 35.48 25.03 -26.72
CA PRO A 16 35.25 23.70 -26.18
C PRO A 16 34.68 23.85 -24.77
N LEU A 17 33.39 23.50 -24.61
CA LEU A 17 32.83 23.18 -23.29
C LEU A 17 33.60 21.97 -22.75
N MET A 18 34.46 22.21 -21.76
CA MET A 18 34.93 21.17 -20.85
C MET A 18 33.70 20.57 -20.18
N ALA A 19 33.31 19.37 -20.61
CA ALA A 19 32.33 18.54 -19.92
C ALA A 19 32.81 18.35 -18.48
N GLN A 20 32.03 18.87 -17.54
CA GLN A 20 32.32 18.80 -16.12
C GLN A 20 32.25 17.35 -15.66
N SER A 21 33.33 16.96 -14.99
CA SER A 21 33.48 15.85 -14.05
C SER A 21 32.20 15.09 -13.70
N TYR A 22 32.19 13.80 -14.08
CA TYR A 22 31.41 12.76 -13.41
C TYR A 22 31.60 12.89 -11.90
N GLY A 23 30.51 13.13 -11.17
CA GLY A 23 30.46 12.92 -9.72
C GLY A 23 30.75 11.46 -9.36
N PRO A 24 30.92 11.14 -8.07
CA PRO A 24 31.21 9.77 -7.65
C PRO A 24 30.18 8.82 -8.25
N SER A 25 30.65 7.84 -9.03
CA SER A 25 29.85 6.76 -9.57
C SER A 25 29.08 6.12 -8.42
N ALA A 26 27.75 6.20 -8.43
CA ALA A 26 26.95 5.43 -7.48
C ALA A 26 27.38 3.96 -7.58
N PRO A 27 27.61 3.28 -6.45
CA PRO A 27 28.05 1.89 -6.49
C PRO A 27 27.01 1.07 -7.26
N THR A 28 27.44 0.45 -8.36
CA THR A 28 26.59 -0.41 -9.22
C THR A 28 26.33 -1.78 -8.57
N SER A 29 26.45 -1.89 -7.25
CA SER A 29 26.29 -3.12 -6.49
C SER A 29 25.38 -2.90 -5.28
N LEU A 30 24.55 -3.90 -5.00
CA LEU A 30 23.68 -3.88 -3.81
C LEU A 30 24.51 -3.92 -2.53
N SER A 31 24.17 -3.05 -1.58
CA SER A 31 24.62 -3.19 -0.20
C SER A 31 24.00 -4.43 0.46
N GLN A 32 24.57 -4.89 1.58
CA GLN A 32 24.00 -6.01 2.34
C GLN A 32 22.59 -5.68 2.85
N THR A 33 22.37 -4.44 3.29
CA THR A 33 21.07 -3.93 3.71
C THR A 33 20.06 -4.00 2.56
N GLN A 34 20.40 -3.47 1.39
CA GLN A 34 19.50 -3.49 0.23
C GLN A 34 19.17 -4.93 -0.21
N ARG A 35 20.13 -5.86 -0.14
CA ARG A 35 19.88 -7.28 -0.40
C ARG A 35 18.90 -7.88 0.61
N ALA A 36 19.07 -7.58 1.90
CA ALA A 36 18.15 -8.05 2.94
C ALA A 36 16.74 -7.47 2.76
N GLU A 37 16.62 -6.19 2.39
CA GLU A 37 15.33 -5.55 2.12
C GLU A 37 14.61 -6.16 0.91
N LEU A 38 15.32 -6.41 -0.20
CA LEU A 38 14.74 -7.11 -1.36
C LEU A 38 14.29 -8.53 -0.99
N ARG A 39 15.07 -9.24 -0.17
CA ARG A 39 14.68 -10.57 0.31
C ARG A 39 13.42 -10.52 1.20
N CYS A 40 13.29 -9.51 2.07
CA CYS A 40 12.06 -9.30 2.82
C CYS A 40 10.87 -8.95 1.91
N ALA A 41 11.07 -8.11 0.88
CA ALA A 41 10.03 -7.79 -0.10
C ALA A 41 9.54 -9.05 -0.85
N ALA A 42 10.45 -9.94 -1.23
CA ALA A 42 10.13 -11.23 -1.83
C ALA A 42 9.35 -12.15 -0.86
N ALA A 43 9.80 -12.26 0.40
CA ALA A 43 9.09 -13.02 1.42
C ALA A 43 7.66 -12.47 1.65
N PHE A 44 7.49 -11.15 1.75
CA PHE A 44 6.17 -10.54 1.88
C PHE A 44 5.24 -10.86 0.71
N ALA A 45 5.76 -10.87 -0.52
CA ALA A 45 4.97 -11.22 -1.69
C ALA A 45 4.46 -12.66 -1.64
N ILE A 46 5.30 -13.61 -1.24
CA ILE A 46 4.91 -15.02 -1.06
C ILE A 46 3.84 -15.13 0.03
N VAL A 47 4.09 -14.57 1.21
CA VAL A 47 3.17 -14.68 2.35
C VAL A 47 1.84 -13.99 2.06
N ALA A 48 1.85 -12.83 1.39
CA ALA A 48 0.62 -12.14 0.99
C ALA A 48 -0.23 -13.01 0.03
N MET A 49 0.40 -13.76 -0.87
CA MET A 49 -0.30 -14.71 -1.74
C MET A 49 -0.91 -15.88 -0.96
N GLU A 50 -0.20 -16.42 0.02
CA GLU A 50 -0.75 -17.50 0.86
C GLU A 50 -1.90 -16.99 1.74
N GLN A 51 -1.78 -15.79 2.32
CA GLN A 51 -2.86 -15.13 3.06
C GLN A 51 -4.10 -14.92 2.18
N ALA A 52 -3.92 -14.53 0.91
CA ALA A 52 -5.03 -14.37 -0.04
C ALA A 52 -5.74 -15.69 -0.36
N ARG A 53 -5.06 -16.83 -0.17
CA ARG A 53 -5.63 -18.19 -0.27
C ARG A 53 -6.23 -18.68 1.05
N GLY A 54 -6.26 -17.85 2.09
CA GLY A 54 -6.74 -18.20 3.42
C GLY A 54 -5.72 -18.96 4.28
N GLN A 55 -4.45 -18.99 3.86
CA GLN A 55 -3.37 -19.64 4.59
C GLN A 55 -2.60 -18.59 5.40
N ALA A 56 -3.02 -18.41 6.65
CA ALA A 56 -2.27 -17.57 7.58
C ALA A 56 -1.00 -18.30 8.03
N MET A 57 0.13 -17.59 8.06
CA MET A 57 1.39 -18.10 8.57
C MET A 57 1.74 -17.40 9.89
N PRO A 58 2.08 -18.13 10.96
CA PRO A 58 2.45 -17.53 12.24
C PRO A 58 3.60 -16.52 12.11
N GLY A 59 3.50 -15.42 12.85
CA GLY A 59 4.54 -14.38 12.88
C GLY A 59 4.46 -13.34 11.77
N TRP A 60 3.52 -13.45 10.83
CA TRP A 60 3.32 -12.46 9.77
C TRP A 60 2.02 -11.67 9.96
N PRO A 61 2.06 -10.32 9.90
CA PRO A 61 0.85 -9.49 9.90
C PRO A 61 0.10 -9.63 8.55
N PRO A 62 -1.09 -9.05 8.40
CA PRO A 62 -1.72 -8.90 7.08
C PRO A 62 -0.82 -8.09 6.13
N LEU A 63 -0.44 -8.68 4.99
CA LEU A 63 0.57 -8.11 4.07
C LEU A 63 0.03 -7.54 2.76
N ALA A 64 -1.26 -7.76 2.45
CA ALA A 64 -1.85 -7.36 1.17
C ALA A 64 -1.58 -5.88 0.82
N LEU A 65 -1.69 -4.99 1.82
CA LEU A 65 -1.42 -3.57 1.65
C LEU A 65 0.01 -3.21 2.06
N ARG A 66 0.40 -3.47 3.32
CA ARG A 66 1.69 -3.04 3.86
C ARG A 66 2.89 -3.66 3.11
N GLY A 67 2.80 -4.95 2.78
CA GLY A 67 3.83 -5.64 2.01
C GLY A 67 3.99 -5.07 0.59
N LYS A 68 2.87 -4.69 -0.05
CA LYS A 68 2.88 -4.02 -1.37
C LYS A 68 3.54 -2.64 -1.29
N THR A 69 3.24 -1.85 -0.27
CA THR A 69 3.87 -0.54 -0.05
C THR A 69 5.38 -0.70 0.17
N PHE A 70 5.77 -1.63 1.06
CA PHE A 70 7.17 -1.93 1.33
C PHE A 70 7.93 -2.33 0.07
N PHE A 71 7.33 -3.20 -0.75
CA PHE A 71 7.89 -3.64 -2.02
C PHE A 71 8.12 -2.45 -2.97
N ALA A 72 7.12 -1.59 -3.15
CA ALA A 72 7.20 -0.44 -4.05
C ALA A 72 8.28 0.55 -3.60
N ASP A 73 8.28 0.91 -2.32
CA ASP A 73 9.20 1.89 -1.75
C ASP A 73 10.64 1.38 -1.74
N THR A 74 10.84 0.12 -1.36
CA THR A 74 12.16 -0.53 -1.38
C THR A 74 12.69 -0.66 -2.79
N GLY A 75 11.88 -1.12 -3.75
CA GLY A 75 12.29 -1.21 -5.15
C GLY A 75 12.68 0.16 -5.72
N ALA A 76 11.89 1.20 -5.43
CA ALA A 76 12.21 2.56 -5.85
C ALA A 76 13.50 3.09 -5.21
N ARG A 77 13.71 2.84 -3.91
CA ARG A 77 14.93 3.23 -3.19
C ARG A 77 16.16 2.53 -3.76
N VAL A 78 16.12 1.21 -3.94
CA VAL A 78 17.22 0.42 -4.50
C VAL A 78 17.58 0.87 -5.91
N MET A 79 16.60 1.12 -6.79
CA MET A 79 16.88 1.62 -8.14
C MET A 79 17.64 2.96 -8.09
N ARG A 80 17.21 3.89 -7.23
CA ARG A 80 17.86 5.21 -7.09
C ARG A 80 19.27 5.11 -6.49
N GLU A 81 19.44 4.32 -5.42
CA GLU A 81 20.68 4.30 -4.65
C GLU A 81 21.76 3.41 -5.25
N ALA A 82 21.38 2.25 -5.80
CA ALA A 82 22.31 1.29 -6.41
C ALA A 82 22.44 1.46 -7.94
N GLY A 83 21.73 2.44 -8.52
CA GLY A 83 21.74 2.69 -9.97
C GLY A 83 21.21 1.52 -10.81
N LEU A 84 20.36 0.67 -10.23
CA LEU A 84 19.81 -0.51 -10.91
C LEU A 84 18.57 -0.15 -11.71
N SER A 85 18.38 -0.83 -12.85
CA SER A 85 17.13 -0.72 -13.61
C SER A 85 15.98 -1.45 -12.92
N ARG A 86 14.74 -1.15 -13.33
CA ARG A 86 13.55 -1.88 -12.86
C ARG A 86 13.64 -3.37 -13.16
N GLU A 87 14.12 -3.72 -14.34
CA GLU A 87 14.29 -5.10 -14.79
C GLU A 87 15.34 -5.83 -13.95
N ALA A 88 16.45 -5.15 -13.62
CA ALA A 88 17.48 -5.71 -12.74
C ALA A 88 16.95 -5.98 -11.33
N VAL A 89 16.22 -5.02 -10.74
CA VAL A 89 15.57 -5.21 -9.42
C VAL A 89 14.51 -6.31 -9.48
N GLY A 90 13.72 -6.39 -10.56
CA GLY A 90 12.74 -7.45 -10.77
C GLY A 90 13.37 -8.84 -10.87
N ALA A 91 14.50 -8.97 -11.56
CA ALA A 91 15.24 -10.22 -11.65
C ALA A 91 15.78 -10.68 -10.29
N LEU A 92 16.30 -9.74 -9.47
CA LEU A 92 16.76 -10.02 -8.11
C LEU A 92 15.61 -10.54 -7.21
N LEU A 93 14.47 -9.85 -7.24
CA LEU A 93 13.28 -10.27 -6.49
C LEU A 93 12.76 -11.64 -6.93
N THR A 94 12.75 -11.90 -8.24
CA THR A 94 12.35 -13.20 -8.79
C THR A 94 13.28 -14.32 -8.32
N ALA A 95 14.60 -14.06 -8.32
CA ALA A 95 15.58 -15.00 -7.79
C ALA A 95 15.38 -15.26 -6.29
N ASP A 96 15.09 -14.22 -5.50
CA ASP A 96 14.80 -14.35 -4.06
C ASP A 96 13.53 -15.17 -3.79
N VAL A 97 12.46 -14.94 -4.56
CA VAL A 97 11.21 -15.72 -4.50
C VAL A 97 11.51 -17.17 -4.82
N GLN A 98 12.21 -17.44 -5.93
CA GLN A 98 12.57 -18.81 -6.33
C GLN A 98 13.39 -19.49 -5.24
N ALA A 99 14.42 -18.82 -4.70
CA ALA A 99 15.27 -19.37 -3.64
C ALA A 99 14.50 -19.69 -2.35
N LEU A 100 13.46 -18.91 -2.00
CA LEU A 100 12.57 -19.22 -0.87
C LEU A 100 11.70 -20.44 -1.15
N GLN A 101 11.06 -20.47 -2.32
CA GLN A 101 10.09 -21.52 -2.68
C GLN A 101 10.76 -22.87 -2.95
N THR A 102 12.01 -22.89 -3.39
CA THR A 102 12.76 -24.12 -3.66
C THR A 102 13.73 -24.50 -2.53
N ALA A 103 13.65 -23.84 -1.37
CA ALA A 103 14.42 -24.24 -0.21
C ALA A 103 14.05 -25.68 0.21
N PRO A 104 14.94 -26.44 0.88
CA PRO A 104 14.62 -27.77 1.38
C PRO A 104 13.37 -27.80 2.28
N ASP A 105 13.15 -26.71 3.01
CA ASP A 105 11.96 -26.46 3.82
C ASP A 105 11.52 -25.00 3.61
N PRO A 106 10.60 -24.73 2.67
CA PRO A 106 10.13 -23.36 2.37
C PRO A 106 9.44 -22.69 3.56
N ASP A 107 8.69 -23.44 4.36
CA ASP A 107 7.95 -22.90 5.51
C ASP A 107 8.92 -22.50 6.62
N ALA A 108 9.94 -23.31 6.91
CA ALA A 108 11.00 -22.93 7.84
C ALA A 108 11.83 -21.75 7.33
N ALA A 109 12.13 -21.71 6.02
CA ALA A 109 12.86 -20.61 5.40
C ALA A 109 12.12 -19.27 5.52
N LEU A 110 10.79 -19.28 5.30
CA LEU A 110 9.96 -18.10 5.53
C LEU A 110 9.82 -17.79 7.02
N SER A 111 9.57 -18.78 7.87
CA SER A 111 9.44 -18.57 9.33
C SER A 111 10.67 -17.91 9.93
N ALA A 112 11.87 -18.27 9.47
CA ALA A 112 13.12 -17.63 9.90
C ALA A 112 13.23 -16.14 9.52
N LEU A 113 12.52 -15.70 8.48
CA LEU A 113 12.49 -14.31 8.03
C LEU A 113 11.43 -13.46 8.73
N ALA A 114 10.42 -14.07 9.37
CA ALA A 114 9.27 -13.35 9.93
C ALA A 114 9.68 -12.21 10.87
N GLY A 115 10.45 -12.51 11.92
CA GLY A 115 10.90 -11.52 12.90
C GLY A 115 11.68 -10.34 12.30
N PRO A 116 12.83 -10.57 11.63
CA PRO A 116 13.62 -9.49 11.06
C PRO A 116 12.88 -8.71 9.97
N CYS A 117 12.12 -9.39 9.10
CA CYS A 117 11.38 -8.69 8.05
C CYS A 117 10.22 -7.87 8.59
N VAL A 118 9.44 -8.39 9.54
CA VAL A 118 8.34 -7.59 10.16
C VAL A 118 8.90 -6.38 10.90
N THR A 119 10.05 -6.51 11.57
CA THR A 119 10.74 -5.35 12.18
C THR A 119 11.07 -4.29 11.14
N GLN A 120 11.59 -4.70 9.98
CA GLN A 120 11.89 -3.78 8.87
C GLN A 120 10.62 -3.16 8.26
N LEU A 121 9.54 -3.94 8.18
CA LEU A 121 8.24 -3.46 7.71
C LEU A 121 7.68 -2.39 8.65
N ASP A 122 7.66 -2.65 9.96
CA ASP A 122 7.14 -1.70 10.95
C ASP A 122 7.93 -0.38 10.97
N ALA A 123 9.25 -0.45 10.73
CA ALA A 123 10.12 0.72 10.68
C ALA A 123 9.86 1.63 9.46
N THR A 124 9.32 1.09 8.37
CA THR A 124 9.21 1.79 7.08
C THR A 124 7.77 2.03 6.63
N VAL A 125 6.86 1.13 6.99
CA VAL A 125 5.44 1.17 6.67
C VAL A 125 4.69 0.93 7.98
N PRO A 126 4.17 1.96 8.66
CA PRO A 126 3.53 1.80 9.96
C PRO A 126 2.42 0.73 10.00
N PRO A 127 2.19 0.07 11.14
CA PRO A 127 1.04 -0.82 11.33
C PRO A 127 -0.29 -0.14 11.01
N LEU A 128 -1.24 -0.92 10.48
CA LEU A 128 -2.59 -0.42 10.23
C LEU A 128 -3.31 -0.15 11.56
N LYS A 129 -4.12 0.90 11.58
CA LYS A 129 -5.00 1.22 12.70
C LYS A 129 -6.20 0.28 12.69
N VAL A 130 -6.61 -0.19 13.87
CA VAL A 130 -7.85 -0.95 14.00
C VAL A 130 -9.03 0.04 13.97
N PRO A 131 -9.93 -0.03 12.98
CA PRO A 131 -11.06 0.89 12.90
C PRO A 131 -12.15 0.57 13.93
N ASP A 132 -12.83 1.59 14.45
CA ASP A 132 -14.07 1.40 15.21
C ASP A 132 -15.30 1.17 14.30
N LEU A 133 -16.49 0.94 14.88
CA LEU A 133 -17.74 0.71 14.12
C LEU A 133 -18.07 1.86 13.16
N GLY A 134 -17.91 3.12 13.59
CA GLY A 134 -18.21 4.30 12.78
C GLY A 134 -17.21 4.44 11.62
N GLN A 135 -15.92 4.23 11.90
CA GLN A 135 -14.87 4.19 10.90
C GLN A 135 -15.11 3.06 9.90
N CYS A 136 -15.48 1.86 10.35
CA CYS A 136 -15.80 0.75 9.48
C CYS A 136 -17.00 1.01 8.57
N ALA A 137 -18.07 1.59 9.10
CA ALA A 137 -19.21 2.01 8.29
C ALA A 137 -18.79 3.00 7.21
N ALA A 138 -17.99 4.00 7.57
CA ALA A 138 -17.47 4.99 6.63
C ALA A 138 -16.54 4.40 5.56
N ILE A 139 -15.61 3.51 5.94
CA ILE A 139 -14.68 2.84 5.02
C ILE A 139 -15.45 2.04 3.96
N LEU A 140 -16.43 1.23 4.37
CA LEU A 140 -17.19 0.41 3.44
C LEU A 140 -18.16 1.24 2.59
N ASP A 141 -18.70 2.34 3.11
CA ASP A 141 -19.54 3.27 2.35
C ASP A 141 -18.74 4.05 1.29
N LEU A 142 -17.49 4.42 1.61
CA LEU A 142 -16.54 5.00 0.64
C LEU A 142 -16.18 3.99 -0.44
N ALA A 143 -15.86 2.74 -0.06
CA ALA A 143 -15.58 1.67 -1.01
C ALA A 143 -16.80 1.39 -1.92
N TYR A 144 -18.01 1.37 -1.35
CA TYR A 144 -19.25 1.28 -2.12
C TYR A 144 -19.34 2.42 -3.14
N ALA A 145 -19.14 3.67 -2.71
CA ALA A 145 -19.25 4.83 -3.60
C ALA A 145 -18.28 4.74 -4.78
N GLU A 146 -17.04 4.31 -4.54
CA GLU A 146 -16.03 4.12 -5.59
C GLU A 146 -16.41 3.00 -6.57
N VAL A 147 -16.77 1.82 -6.06
CA VAL A 147 -17.17 0.69 -6.91
C VAL A 147 -18.43 1.03 -7.70
N HIS A 148 -19.41 1.65 -7.05
CA HIS A 148 -20.66 2.05 -7.69
C HIS A 148 -20.44 3.11 -8.77
N ALA A 149 -19.55 4.07 -8.56
CA ALA A 149 -19.21 5.06 -9.58
C ALA A 149 -18.58 4.42 -10.83
N ARG A 150 -17.78 3.36 -10.64
CA ARG A 150 -17.10 2.66 -11.74
C ARG A 150 -18.00 1.64 -12.45
N GLU A 151 -18.85 0.93 -11.72
CA GLU A 151 -19.53 -0.29 -12.19
C GLU A 151 -21.06 -0.24 -12.08
N GLY A 152 -21.62 0.85 -11.52
CA GLY A 152 -23.03 0.90 -11.14
C GLY A 152 -23.35 -0.08 -10.01
N MET A 153 -24.59 -0.57 -9.96
CA MET A 153 -25.04 -1.47 -8.89
C MET A 153 -24.62 -2.94 -9.13
N SER A 154 -23.31 -3.19 -9.14
CA SER A 154 -22.72 -4.53 -9.22
C SER A 154 -22.98 -5.35 -7.94
N ALA A 155 -22.72 -6.66 -7.98
CA ALA A 155 -22.83 -7.53 -6.80
C ALA A 155 -21.92 -7.03 -5.66
N THR A 156 -20.66 -6.70 -5.99
CA THR A 156 -19.70 -6.13 -5.04
C THR A 156 -20.19 -4.81 -4.45
N ALA A 157 -20.73 -3.90 -5.26
CA ALA A 157 -21.28 -2.64 -4.75
C ALA A 157 -22.47 -2.90 -3.81
N ARG A 158 -23.33 -3.88 -4.11
CA ARG A 158 -24.46 -4.24 -3.25
C ARG A 158 -23.98 -4.79 -1.91
N ASP A 159 -23.00 -5.69 -1.93
CA ASP A 159 -22.44 -6.30 -0.72
C ASP A 159 -21.78 -5.25 0.18
N LEU A 160 -20.96 -4.36 -0.40
CA LEU A 160 -20.32 -3.26 0.33
C LEU A 160 -21.36 -2.34 0.99
N LYS A 161 -22.41 -1.97 0.24
CA LYS A 161 -23.51 -1.15 0.76
C LYS A 161 -24.23 -1.83 1.92
N THR A 162 -24.53 -3.12 1.79
CA THR A 162 -25.18 -3.89 2.86
C THR A 162 -24.31 -3.93 4.12
N LEU A 163 -23.01 -4.21 3.99
CA LEU A 163 -22.10 -4.25 5.13
C LEU A 163 -21.96 -2.87 5.79
N ALA A 164 -21.85 -1.80 5.00
CA ALA A 164 -21.82 -0.42 5.50
C ALA A 164 -23.08 -0.07 6.30
N MET A 165 -24.26 -0.47 5.79
CA MET A 165 -25.54 -0.26 6.50
C MET A 165 -25.63 -1.04 7.81
N VAL A 166 -25.14 -2.29 7.85
CA VAL A 166 -25.09 -3.11 9.08
C VAL A 166 -24.21 -2.45 10.14
N LEU A 167 -23.02 -2.01 9.76
CA LEU A 167 -22.08 -1.35 10.67
C LEU A 167 -22.63 0.00 11.16
N ALA A 168 -23.28 0.78 10.29
CA ALA A 168 -23.93 2.02 10.67
C ALA A 168 -25.09 1.81 11.66
N ASP A 169 -25.92 0.78 11.47
CA ASP A 169 -26.97 0.41 12.43
C ASP A 169 -26.39 0.01 13.79
N ARG A 170 -25.33 -0.81 13.80
CA ARG A 170 -24.62 -1.20 15.03
C ARG A 170 -24.04 0.00 15.77
N GLN A 171 -23.44 0.96 15.06
CA GLN A 171 -22.95 2.20 15.65
C GLN A 171 -24.08 3.02 16.28
N ARG A 172 -25.22 3.17 15.58
CA ARG A 172 -26.40 3.85 16.13
C ARG A 172 -26.91 3.17 17.39
N LYS A 173 -27.00 1.85 17.38
CA LYS A 173 -27.39 1.06 18.56
C LYS A 173 -26.43 1.26 19.72
N ALA A 174 -25.11 1.21 19.49
CA ALA A 174 -24.10 1.42 20.54
C ALA A 174 -24.20 2.81 21.20
N ILE A 175 -24.40 3.86 20.39
CA ILE A 175 -24.57 5.23 20.90
C ILE A 175 -25.90 5.38 21.65
N THR A 176 -27.00 4.86 21.10
CA THR A 176 -28.32 5.00 21.72
C THR A 176 -28.46 4.15 22.98
N SER A 177 -27.84 2.97 23.06
CA SER A 177 -27.85 2.12 24.25
C SER A 177 -27.12 2.73 25.45
N THR A 178 -26.26 3.72 25.21
CA THR A 178 -25.53 4.46 26.25
C THR A 178 -26.17 5.82 26.56
N GLY A 179 -27.38 6.08 26.06
CA GLY A 179 -28.14 7.32 26.31
C GLY A 179 -27.92 8.42 25.29
N GLY A 180 -27.15 8.18 24.22
CA GLY A 180 -26.99 9.11 23.10
C GLY A 180 -28.24 9.22 22.24
N SER A 181 -28.37 10.32 21.50
CA SER A 181 -29.49 10.52 20.56
C SER A 181 -29.17 9.93 19.18
N SER A 182 -30.21 9.63 18.39
CA SER A 182 -30.04 9.21 16.99
C SER A 182 -29.30 10.28 16.17
N ALA A 183 -29.58 11.55 16.42
CA ALA A 183 -28.88 12.66 15.77
C ALA A 183 -27.38 12.67 16.11
N ALA A 184 -27.01 12.39 17.37
CA ALA A 184 -25.61 12.25 17.75
C ALA A 184 -24.93 11.08 17.03
N ALA A 185 -25.63 9.97 16.84
CA ALA A 185 -25.11 8.83 16.09
C ALA A 185 -24.91 9.12 14.60
N ASP A 186 -25.87 9.79 13.96
CA ASP A 186 -25.73 10.20 12.55
C ASP A 186 -24.60 11.21 12.37
N MET A 187 -24.42 12.16 13.31
CA MET A 187 -23.28 13.07 13.31
C MET A 187 -21.94 12.33 13.45
N ALA A 188 -21.85 11.34 14.33
CA ALA A 188 -20.62 10.55 14.51
C ALA A 188 -20.23 9.78 13.23
N LEU A 189 -21.21 9.19 12.55
CA LEU A 189 -20.99 8.52 11.26
C LEU A 189 -20.52 9.50 10.18
N ALA A 190 -21.15 10.68 10.10
CA ALA A 190 -20.74 11.72 9.15
C ALA A 190 -19.32 12.24 9.43
N GLN A 191 -18.97 12.44 10.70
CA GLN A 191 -17.63 12.86 11.12
C GLN A 191 -16.57 11.81 10.79
N ALA A 192 -16.86 10.52 11.01
CA ALA A 192 -15.93 9.44 10.67
C ALA A 192 -15.62 9.43 9.17
N ARG A 193 -16.64 9.56 8.31
CA ARG A 193 -16.47 9.65 6.85
C ARG A 193 -15.67 10.89 6.46
N ALA A 194 -16.05 12.06 6.98
CA ALA A 194 -15.37 13.31 6.67
C ALA A 194 -13.89 13.29 7.10
N ALA A 195 -13.55 12.66 8.23
CA ALA A 195 -12.17 12.54 8.68
C ALA A 195 -11.31 11.70 7.73
N ILE A 196 -11.86 10.59 7.22
CA ILE A 196 -11.16 9.72 6.26
C ILE A 196 -10.96 10.43 4.91
N GLU A 197 -12.00 11.12 4.41
CA GLU A 197 -11.92 11.90 3.18
C GLU A 197 -10.92 13.07 3.32
N ALA A 198 -10.93 13.76 4.46
CA ALA A 198 -10.00 14.86 4.74
C ALA A 198 -8.55 14.40 4.83
N ASP A 199 -8.28 13.25 5.45
CA ASP A 199 -6.94 12.66 5.48
C ASP A 199 -6.44 12.34 4.06
N ALA A 200 -7.28 11.70 3.23
CA ALA A 200 -6.94 11.43 1.83
C ALA A 200 -6.68 12.71 1.02
N ALA A 201 -7.53 13.74 1.20
CA ALA A 201 -7.37 15.02 0.52
C ALA A 201 -6.09 15.77 0.94
N ALA A 202 -5.64 15.58 2.18
CA ALA A 202 -4.39 16.12 2.70
C ALA A 202 -3.13 15.32 2.26
N GLY A 203 -3.28 14.31 1.40
CA GLY A 203 -2.19 13.43 0.98
C GLY A 203 -1.85 12.31 1.98
N GLY A 204 -2.71 12.11 2.98
CA GLY A 204 -2.67 10.96 3.87
C GLY A 204 -3.11 9.66 3.19
N ALA A 205 -3.14 8.58 3.97
CA ALA A 205 -3.47 7.25 3.46
C ALA A 205 -4.99 7.01 3.34
N GLY A 206 -5.84 7.90 3.83
CA GLY A 206 -7.29 7.77 3.80
C GLY A 206 -7.74 6.47 4.46
N ALA A 207 -8.59 5.70 3.78
CA ALA A 207 -9.02 4.39 4.26
C ALA A 207 -7.87 3.36 4.33
N ASN A 208 -6.78 3.54 3.59
CA ASN A 208 -5.65 2.60 3.54
C ASN A 208 -4.83 2.57 4.84
N GLN A 209 -5.05 3.48 5.78
CA GLN A 209 -4.40 3.40 7.09
C GLN A 209 -5.07 2.41 8.05
N TYR A 210 -6.20 1.81 7.66
CA TYR A 210 -7.02 0.97 8.53
C TYR A 210 -6.97 -0.51 8.16
N GLU A 211 -7.12 -1.37 9.16
CA GLU A 211 -7.26 -2.82 8.99
C GLU A 211 -8.70 -3.17 8.57
N ILE A 212 -8.98 -3.11 7.27
CA ILE A 212 -10.33 -3.33 6.71
C ILE A 212 -10.88 -4.73 7.06
N ALA A 213 -10.01 -5.73 7.25
CA ALA A 213 -10.41 -7.07 7.68
C ALA A 213 -11.26 -7.05 8.97
N HIS A 214 -10.91 -6.17 9.91
CA HIS A 214 -11.65 -5.97 11.15
C HIS A 214 -13.09 -5.51 10.91
N CYS A 215 -13.34 -4.73 9.85
CA CYS A 215 -14.70 -4.30 9.51
C CYS A 215 -15.59 -5.46 9.08
N TYR A 216 -15.04 -6.46 8.40
CA TYR A 216 -15.79 -7.67 8.08
C TYR A 216 -16.08 -8.50 9.32
N ASP A 217 -15.15 -8.57 10.28
CA ASP A 217 -15.38 -9.20 11.58
C ASP A 217 -16.50 -8.52 12.35
N LEU A 218 -16.46 -7.19 12.44
CA LEU A 218 -17.50 -6.38 13.08
C LEU A 218 -18.84 -6.42 12.33
N ALA A 219 -18.89 -6.86 11.08
CA ALA A 219 -20.10 -6.98 10.27
C ALA A 219 -20.70 -8.40 10.27
N LYS A 220 -19.99 -9.40 10.82
CA LYS A 220 -20.51 -10.78 10.93
C LYS A 220 -21.87 -10.80 11.62
N PRO A 221 -22.81 -11.68 11.20
CA PRO A 221 -24.07 -11.86 11.91
C PRO A 221 -23.82 -12.17 13.39
N GLU A 222 -24.61 -11.57 14.28
CA GLU A 222 -24.60 -11.97 15.69
C GLU A 222 -25.01 -13.44 15.79
N ALA A 223 -24.36 -14.19 16.66
CA ALA A 223 -24.75 -15.56 16.93
C ALA A 223 -26.24 -15.56 17.29
N LYS A 224 -27.02 -16.43 16.65
CA LYS A 224 -28.44 -16.57 16.99
C LYS A 224 -28.51 -16.97 18.46
N SER A 225 -28.98 -16.06 19.31
CA SER A 225 -29.56 -16.43 20.59
C SER A 225 -30.79 -17.26 20.26
N HIS A 226 -30.64 -18.58 20.31
CA HIS A 226 -31.78 -19.47 20.40
C HIS A 226 -32.43 -19.15 21.75
N TYR A 227 -33.59 -18.49 21.69
CA TYR A 227 -34.53 -18.45 22.80
C TYR A 227 -35.00 -19.86 23.14
#